data_AF-A0A554JUT6-F1
#
_entry.id   AF-A0A554JUT6-F1
#
_cell.length_a   1.000
_cell.length_b   1.000
_cell.length_c   1.000
_cell.angle_alpha   90.00
_cell.angle_beta   90.00
_cell.angle_gamma   90.00
#
_symmetry.space_group_name_H-M   'P 1'
#
loop_
_entity.id
_entity.type
_entity.pdbx_description
1 polymer ?
#
loop_
_entity_poly.entity_id
_entity_poly.type
_entity_poly.pdbx_seq_one_letter_code
_entity_poly.pdbx_strand_id
1 'polypeptide(L)'
;MSSALKKVLGIVLILLGLLALLTPLTPGSWLIIVGAELLGFRLLFLAPLRKWFSRFPWSARPSPTLTLAGDPRTRRLLWGAGLAFGMVVFFVLFASWRVRQQTSRASPAPWFPPVISTLSAACLLVGSHALTVELARTPSEQARGLSGRDTLGPDRGMLFVFPTNGERVFWMKDTRIPLDFLWIREGKIVGITANVQPEPGVPDALLRKYISPGPVDQVLEVNAGWSATHDIRVRDPVRFPDGEEMPAEGGDRR
;
A
#
# COMPACT_ATOMS: atom_id res chain seq x y z
N MET A 1 -28.46 -5.98 23.74
CA MET A 1 -29.26 -5.44 22.62
C MET A 1 -30.24 -6.52 22.16
N SER A 2 -31.56 -6.29 22.25
CA SER A 2 -32.56 -7.32 21.96
C SER A 2 -32.59 -7.71 20.48
N SER A 3 -32.98 -8.96 20.18
CA SER A 3 -33.11 -9.46 18.80
C SER A 3 -34.09 -8.60 17.97
N ALA A 4 -35.15 -8.10 18.61
CA ALA A 4 -36.09 -7.17 18.00
C ALA A 4 -35.43 -5.85 17.57
N LEU A 5 -34.56 -5.27 18.41
CA LEU A 5 -33.89 -4.01 18.12
C LEU A 5 -32.92 -4.12 16.94
N LYS A 6 -32.21 -5.25 16.80
CA LYS A 6 -31.33 -5.50 15.64
C LYS A 6 -32.11 -5.54 14.31
N LYS A 7 -33.30 -6.15 14.32
CA LYS A 7 -34.17 -6.23 13.13
C LYS A 7 -34.72 -4.86 12.74
N VAL A 8 -35.19 -4.08 13.71
CA VAL A 8 -35.69 -2.71 13.47
C VAL A 8 -34.59 -1.82 12.92
N LEU A 9 -33.39 -1.86 13.51
CA LEU A 9 -32.26 -1.05 13.04
C LEU A 9 -31.85 -1.42 11.61
N GLY A 10 -31.83 -2.72 11.28
CA GLY A 10 -31.55 -3.19 9.92
C GLY A 10 -32.56 -2.67 8.89
N ILE A 11 -33.86 -2.72 9.20
CA ILE A 11 -34.91 -2.22 8.31
C ILE A 11 -34.77 -0.70 8.10
N VAL A 12 -34.52 0.06 9.16
CA VAL A 12 -34.32 1.52 9.07
C VAL A 12 -33.13 1.87 8.20
N LEU A 13 -32.01 1.16 8.33
CA LEU A 13 -30.81 1.38 7.50
C LEU A 13 -31.05 1.06 6.03
N ILE A 14 -31.77 -0.03 5.72
CA ILE A 14 -32.14 -0.39 4.35
C ILE A 14 -33.04 0.69 3.73
N LEU A 15 -34.05 1.17 4.47
CA LEU A 15 -34.95 2.24 4.01
C LEU A 15 -34.21 3.56 3.79
N LEU A 16 -33.29 3.94 4.69
CA LEU A 16 -32.46 5.13 4.51
C LEU A 16 -31.54 5.01 3.30
N GLY A 17 -30.95 3.83 3.06
CA GLY A 17 -30.12 3.57 1.87
C GLY A 17 -30.92 3.70 0.57
N LEU A 18 -32.11 3.09 0.50
CA LEU A 18 -33.02 3.20 -0.64
C LEU A 18 -33.52 4.63 -0.86
N LEU A 19 -33.80 5.38 0.20
CA LEU A 19 -34.20 6.78 0.11
C LEU A 19 -33.04 7.67 -0.38
N ALA A 20 -31.80 7.36 0.01
CA ALA A 20 -30.61 8.07 -0.44
C ALA A 20 -30.32 7.85 -1.94
N LEU A 21 -30.77 6.73 -2.52
CA LEU A 21 -30.73 6.45 -3.96
C LEU A 21 -31.78 7.24 -4.77
N LEU A 22 -32.85 7.70 -4.12
CA LEU A 22 -33.94 8.43 -4.76
C LEU A 22 -33.84 9.96 -4.58
N THR A 23 -32.93 10.43 -3.73
CA THR A 23 -32.76 11.87 -3.48
C THR A 23 -31.63 12.45 -4.35
N PRO A 24 -31.81 13.65 -4.93
CA PRO A 24 -30.85 14.23 -5.90
C PRO A 24 -29.57 14.79 -5.24
N LEU A 25 -29.32 14.46 -3.98
CA LEU A 25 -28.22 15.01 -3.18
C LEU A 25 -27.05 14.04 -3.00
N THR A 26 -27.12 12.83 -3.54
CA THR A 26 -26.03 11.84 -3.48
C THR A 26 -25.30 11.74 -4.84
N PRO A 27 -23.97 11.52 -4.85
CA PRO A 27 -23.18 11.43 -6.09
C PRO A 27 -23.68 10.36 -7.08
N GLY A 28 -24.30 9.28 -6.60
CA GLY A 28 -24.86 8.22 -7.43
C GLY A 28 -26.13 8.63 -8.19
N SER A 29 -26.99 9.47 -7.61
CA SER A 29 -28.20 9.97 -8.28
C SER A 29 -27.88 10.84 -9.50
N TRP A 30 -26.73 11.53 -9.48
CA TRP A 30 -26.27 12.33 -10.62
C TRP A 30 -25.88 11.47 -11.83
N LEU A 31 -25.36 10.26 -11.62
CA LEU A 31 -25.05 9.34 -12.72
C LEU A 31 -26.30 8.83 -13.43
N ILE A 32 -27.40 8.63 -12.70
CA ILE A 32 -28.69 8.25 -13.27
C ILE A 32 -29.28 9.40 -14.10
N ILE A 33 -29.17 10.64 -13.60
CA ILE A 33 -29.63 11.84 -14.31
C ILE A 33 -28.82 12.06 -15.60
N VAL A 34 -27.49 12.00 -15.52
CA VAL A 34 -26.59 12.15 -16.67
C VAL A 34 -26.81 11.01 -17.68
N GLY A 35 -27.00 9.78 -17.22
CA GLY A 35 -27.28 8.62 -18.07
C GLY A 35 -28.64 8.73 -18.80
N ALA A 36 -29.68 9.20 -18.11
CA ALA A 36 -30.99 9.42 -18.72
C ALA A 36 -30.95 10.51 -19.81
N GLU A 37 -30.18 11.58 -19.59
CA GLU A 37 -30.00 12.65 -20.58
C GLU A 37 -29.17 12.20 -21.79
N LEU A 38 -28.13 11.39 -21.59
CA LEU A 38 -27.36 10.72 -22.67
C LEU A 38 -28.22 9.77 -23.53
N LEU A 39 -29.23 9.14 -22.92
CA LEU A 39 -30.20 8.28 -23.61
C LEU A 39 -31.37 9.06 -24.26
N GLY A 40 -31.33 10.39 -24.24
CA GLY A 40 -32.32 11.25 -24.90
C GLY A 40 -33.62 11.45 -24.12
N PHE A 41 -33.71 10.98 -22.87
CA PHE A 41 -34.84 11.27 -22.00
C PHE A 41 -34.70 12.67 -21.42
N ARG A 42 -35.39 13.66 -22.02
CA ARG A 42 -35.51 15.01 -21.44
C ARG A 42 -36.31 14.92 -20.13
N LEU A 43 -35.62 15.05 -19.01
CA LEU A 43 -36.23 15.12 -17.68
C LEU A 43 -37.04 16.42 -17.54
N LEU A 44 -38.32 16.36 -17.88
CA LEU A 44 -39.30 17.45 -17.73
C LEU A 44 -39.42 17.96 -16.27
N PHE A 45 -38.90 17.22 -15.31
CA PHE A 45 -38.85 17.56 -13.89
C PHE A 45 -37.90 18.72 -13.54
N LEU A 46 -36.93 19.07 -14.41
CA LEU A 46 -36.06 20.22 -14.17
C LEU A 46 -36.79 21.57 -14.32
N ALA A 47 -37.86 21.66 -15.11
CA ALA A 47 -38.58 22.92 -15.31
C ALA A 47 -39.35 23.39 -14.05
N PRO A 48 -40.10 22.53 -13.34
CA PRO A 48 -40.67 22.85 -12.03
C PRO A 48 -39.60 23.19 -10.99
N LEU A 49 -38.50 22.45 -10.96
CA LEU A 49 -37.42 22.65 -9.98
C LEU A 49 -36.72 23.99 -10.16
N ARG A 50 -36.49 24.41 -11.42
CA ARG A 50 -35.96 25.75 -11.76
C ARG A 50 -36.90 26.87 -11.29
N LYS A 51 -38.21 26.67 -11.44
CA LYS A 51 -39.26 27.61 -11.03
C LYS A 51 -39.44 27.67 -9.50
N TRP A 52 -39.18 26.57 -8.81
CA TRP A 52 -39.14 26.51 -7.35
C TRP A 52 -37.88 27.20 -6.80
N PHE A 53 -36.71 26.98 -7.40
CA PHE A 53 -35.46 27.65 -7.04
C PHE A 53 -35.47 29.16 -7.27
N SER A 54 -36.23 29.67 -8.25
CA SER A 54 -36.42 31.11 -8.44
C SER A 54 -37.26 31.79 -7.35
N ARG A 55 -37.86 31.03 -6.42
CA ARG A 55 -38.57 31.58 -5.25
C ARG A 55 -37.64 31.92 -4.10
N PHE A 56 -36.40 31.46 -4.13
CA PHE A 56 -35.39 31.86 -3.15
C PHE A 56 -34.79 33.22 -3.55
N PRO A 57 -34.47 34.12 -2.61
CA PRO A 57 -34.03 35.49 -2.88
C PRO A 57 -32.53 35.57 -3.16
N TRP A 58 -31.97 34.65 -3.95
CA TRP A 58 -30.52 34.59 -4.24
C TRP A 58 -30.12 35.40 -5.48
N SER A 59 -31.08 36.01 -6.19
CA SER A 59 -30.86 36.79 -7.41
C SER A 59 -31.44 38.21 -7.39
N ALA A 60 -31.88 38.71 -6.22
CA ALA A 60 -32.39 40.08 -6.12
C ALA A 60 -31.24 41.08 -6.35
N ARG A 61 -31.20 41.69 -7.54
CA ARG A 61 -30.41 42.91 -7.77
C ARG A 61 -31.08 44.03 -6.95
N PRO A 62 -30.34 44.80 -6.13
CA PRO A 62 -30.94 45.93 -5.45
C PRO A 62 -31.32 47.00 -6.48
N SER A 63 -32.61 47.33 -6.55
CA SER A 63 -33.12 48.49 -7.28
C SER A 63 -32.63 49.79 -6.62
N PRO A 64 -32.15 50.79 -7.37
CA PRO A 64 -31.70 52.04 -6.79
C PRO A 64 -32.86 53.04 -6.76
N THR A 65 -33.62 53.13 -5.67
CA THR A 65 -34.08 54.45 -5.19
C THR A 65 -34.44 54.40 -3.72
N LEU A 66 -33.70 55.21 -2.96
CA LEU A 66 -33.90 55.56 -1.55
C LEU A 66 -35.24 56.32 -1.40
N THR A 67 -35.94 56.25 -0.28
CA THR A 67 -35.69 57.17 0.82
C THR A 67 -35.98 56.54 2.19
N LEU A 68 -34.92 56.32 2.96
CA LEU A 68 -34.97 56.49 4.41
C LEU A 68 -33.60 57.00 4.83
N ALA A 69 -33.60 58.22 5.37
CA ALA A 69 -32.44 58.92 5.88
C ALA A 69 -31.75 58.05 6.94
N GLY A 70 -30.54 57.58 6.63
CA GLY A 70 -29.70 56.84 7.56
C GLY A 70 -28.26 57.29 7.38
N ASP A 71 -27.69 57.84 8.46
CA ASP A 71 -26.36 58.44 8.54
C ASP A 71 -25.27 57.59 7.83
N PRO A 72 -24.52 58.14 6.87
CA PRO A 72 -23.45 57.43 6.15
C PRO A 72 -22.35 56.85 7.06
N ARG A 73 -22.22 57.29 8.32
CA ARG A 73 -21.28 56.71 9.29
C ARG A 73 -21.73 55.35 9.83
N THR A 74 -23.04 55.11 9.98
CA THR A 74 -23.57 53.83 10.50
C THR A 74 -23.52 52.71 9.47
N ARG A 75 -23.63 53.03 8.17
CA ARG A 75 -23.56 52.05 7.07
C ARG A 75 -22.17 51.41 6.88
N ARG A 76 -21.08 52.11 7.19
CA ARG A 76 -19.71 51.56 7.11
C ARG A 76 -19.35 50.64 8.27
N LEU A 77 -19.86 50.91 9.48
CA LEU A 77 -19.66 50.03 10.63
C LEU A 77 -20.41 48.70 10.50
N LEU A 78 -21.61 48.70 9.92
CA LEU A 78 -22.43 47.49 9.77
C LEU A 78 -21.88 46.50 8.72
N TRP A 79 -21.14 46.96 7.71
CA TRP A 79 -20.46 46.07 6.74
C TRP A 79 -19.11 45.55 7.27
N GLY A 80 -18.39 46.34 8.07
CA GLY A 80 -17.12 45.91 8.68
C GLY A 80 -17.31 44.84 9.77
N ALA A 81 -18.37 44.95 10.59
CA ALA A 81 -18.66 43.99 11.65
C ALA A 81 -19.13 42.63 11.13
N GLY A 82 -19.93 42.61 10.05
CA GLY A 82 -20.40 41.36 9.43
C GLY A 82 -19.28 40.55 8.76
N LEU A 83 -18.34 41.22 8.09
CA LEU A 83 -17.16 40.58 7.49
C LEU A 83 -16.18 40.05 8.56
N ALA A 84 -15.96 40.81 9.63
CA ALA A 84 -15.12 40.37 10.75
C ALA A 84 -15.72 39.15 11.47
N PHE A 85 -17.05 39.13 11.69
CA PHE A 85 -17.73 38.01 12.33
C PHE A 85 -17.71 36.74 11.46
N GLY A 86 -17.95 36.88 10.15
CA GLY A 86 -17.86 35.77 9.20
C GLY A 86 -16.44 35.17 9.12
N MET A 87 -15.41 36.00 9.18
CA MET A 87 -14.01 35.56 9.11
C MET A 87 -13.59 34.82 10.39
N VAL A 88 -14.03 35.26 11.58
CA VAL A 88 -13.77 34.59 12.86
C VAL A 88 -14.49 33.24 12.94
N VAL A 89 -15.76 33.18 12.54
CA VAL A 89 -16.52 31.92 12.50
C VAL A 89 -15.89 30.93 11.51
N PHE A 90 -15.47 31.41 10.33
CA PHE A 90 -14.74 30.59 9.36
C PHE A 90 -13.41 30.07 9.93
N PHE A 91 -12.63 30.90 10.62
CA PHE A 91 -11.36 30.48 11.22
C PHE A 91 -11.54 29.46 12.34
N VAL A 92 -12.56 29.63 13.20
CA VAL A 92 -12.87 28.69 14.31
C VAL A 92 -13.37 27.34 13.76
N LEU A 93 -14.23 27.37 12.73
CA LEU A 93 -14.71 26.15 12.09
C LEU A 93 -13.61 25.45 11.28
N PHE A 94 -12.75 26.21 10.59
CA PHE A 94 -11.61 25.67 9.85
C PHE A 94 -10.52 25.10 10.76
N ALA A 95 -10.20 25.77 11.88
CA ALA A 95 -9.30 25.25 12.90
C ALA A 95 -9.85 23.96 13.54
N SER A 96 -11.15 23.92 13.84
CA SER A 96 -11.81 22.72 14.37
C SER A 96 -11.82 21.56 13.36
N TRP A 97 -11.96 21.86 12.06
CA TRP A 97 -11.84 20.87 11.00
C TRP A 97 -10.40 20.36 10.83
N ARG A 98 -9.39 21.24 10.89
CA ARG A 98 -7.96 20.89 10.86
C ARG A 98 -7.56 19.96 12.00
N VAL A 99 -7.98 20.26 13.23
CA VAL A 99 -7.66 19.43 14.41
C VAL A 99 -8.31 18.05 14.30
N ARG A 100 -9.54 17.98 13.77
CA ARG A 100 -10.25 16.71 13.55
C ARG A 100 -9.57 15.81 12.49
N GLN A 101 -8.95 16.40 11.46
CA GLN A 101 -8.20 15.67 10.44
C GLN A 101 -6.88 15.09 10.97
N GLN A 102 -6.27 15.70 11.99
CA GLN A 102 -5.01 15.23 12.58
C GLN A 102 -5.21 14.01 13.50
N THR A 103 -6.36 13.90 14.16
CA THR A 103 -6.67 12.75 15.03
C THR A 103 -7.09 11.48 14.30
N SER A 104 -7.33 11.54 12.99
CA SER A 104 -7.76 10.36 12.19
C SER A 104 -6.62 9.60 11.50
N ARG A 105 -5.34 9.96 11.74
CA ARG A 105 -4.18 9.25 11.14
C ARG A 105 -3.53 8.19 12.02
N ALA A 106 -4.00 7.98 13.24
CA ALA A 106 -3.52 6.88 14.07
C ALA A 106 -4.65 5.85 14.26
N SER A 107 -4.91 5.05 13.22
CA SER A 107 -5.44 3.72 13.48
C SER A 107 -4.39 2.96 14.29
N PRO A 108 -4.71 2.37 15.45
CA PRO A 108 -3.82 1.38 16.04
C PRO A 108 -3.60 0.31 14.96
N ALA A 109 -2.34 0.07 14.60
CA ALA A 109 -1.99 -1.02 13.71
C ALA A 109 -2.69 -2.28 14.24
N PRO A 110 -3.34 -3.10 13.39
CA PRO A 110 -3.84 -4.38 13.85
C PRO A 110 -2.66 -5.10 14.52
N TRP A 111 -2.91 -5.72 15.66
CA TRP A 111 -1.94 -6.62 16.27
C TRP A 111 -1.81 -7.83 15.34
N PHE A 112 -1.05 -7.70 14.26
CA PHE A 112 -0.54 -8.86 13.60
C PHE A 112 0.55 -9.39 14.53
N PRO A 113 0.48 -10.63 15.02
CA PRO A 113 1.70 -11.24 15.54
C PRO A 113 2.75 -11.07 14.43
N PRO A 114 3.99 -10.64 14.73
CA PRO A 114 5.03 -10.66 13.72
C PRO A 114 5.00 -12.06 13.13
N VAL A 115 4.90 -12.17 11.80
CA VAL A 115 5.19 -13.44 11.14
C VAL A 115 6.67 -13.66 11.41
N ILE A 116 6.97 -14.32 12.52
CA ILE A 116 8.32 -14.70 12.88
C ILE A 116 8.71 -15.68 11.78
N SER A 117 9.63 -15.25 10.91
CA SER A 117 10.23 -16.17 9.96
C SER A 117 10.85 -17.29 10.78
N THR A 118 10.30 -18.49 10.68
CA THR A 118 10.76 -19.66 11.45
C THR A 118 12.06 -20.25 10.90
N LEU A 119 12.62 -19.65 9.84
CA LEU A 119 13.92 -20.03 9.31
C LEU A 119 15.03 -19.66 10.29
N SER A 120 15.96 -20.58 10.49
CA SER A 120 17.19 -20.29 11.22
C SER A 120 17.95 -19.19 10.49
N ALA A 121 18.29 -18.12 11.20
CA ALA A 121 19.16 -17.07 10.72
C ALA A 121 20.62 -17.38 11.12
N ALA A 122 21.55 -17.11 10.21
CA ALA A 122 22.98 -17.31 10.41
C ALA A 122 23.78 -16.09 9.91
N CYS A 123 24.99 -15.89 10.45
CA CYS A 123 25.93 -14.91 9.93
C CYS A 123 26.74 -15.53 8.80
N LEU A 124 26.77 -14.89 7.62
CA LEU A 124 27.51 -15.36 6.46
C LEU A 124 28.49 -14.28 6.00
N LEU A 125 29.75 -14.65 5.82
CA LEU A 125 30.77 -13.79 5.21
C LEU A 125 30.83 -14.06 3.70
N VAL A 126 30.69 -13.01 2.90
CA VAL A 126 30.86 -13.01 1.45
C VAL A 126 32.00 -12.04 1.13
N GLY A 127 33.16 -12.57 0.74
CA GLY A 127 34.40 -11.80 0.72
C GLY A 127 34.73 -11.27 2.12
N SER A 128 34.77 -9.94 2.26
CA SER A 128 34.95 -9.24 3.55
C SER A 128 33.64 -8.73 4.18
N HIS A 129 32.49 -9.00 3.57
CA HIS A 129 31.21 -8.43 3.99
C HIS A 129 30.38 -9.46 4.76
N ALA A 130 29.80 -9.04 5.88
CA ALA A 130 28.94 -9.88 6.70
C ALA A 130 27.46 -9.66 6.35
N LEU A 131 26.72 -10.76 6.23
CA LEU A 131 25.29 -10.79 5.97
C LEU A 131 24.58 -11.61 7.04
N THR A 132 23.40 -11.16 7.45
CA THR A 132 22.46 -12.01 8.20
C THR A 132 21.57 -12.74 7.20
N VAL A 133 21.74 -14.05 7.06
CA VAL A 133 21.01 -14.86 6.08
C VAL A 133 20.01 -15.79 6.74
N GLU A 134 18.83 -15.92 6.14
CA GLU A 134 17.91 -17.01 6.46
C GLU A 134 18.30 -18.26 5.68
N LEU A 135 18.25 -19.43 6.31
CA LEU A 135 18.66 -20.70 5.69
C LEU A 135 17.45 -21.44 5.12
N ALA A 136 17.43 -21.66 3.79
CA ALA A 136 16.44 -22.50 3.11
C ALA A 136 17.06 -23.87 2.80
N ARG A 137 16.71 -24.89 3.60
CA ARG A 137 17.37 -26.22 3.55
C ARG A 137 16.43 -27.31 3.06
N THR A 138 15.15 -27.18 3.35
CA THR A 138 14.14 -28.14 2.90
C THR A 138 13.58 -27.73 1.54
N PRO A 139 13.05 -28.68 0.75
CA PRO A 139 12.42 -28.36 -0.54
C PRO A 139 11.28 -27.34 -0.43
N SER A 140 10.54 -27.33 0.68
CA SER A 140 9.43 -26.38 0.90
C SER A 140 9.92 -24.96 1.20
N GLU A 141 11.01 -24.82 1.95
CA GLU A 141 11.66 -23.53 2.21
C GLU A 141 12.30 -22.98 0.93
N GLN A 142 12.99 -23.84 0.17
CA GLN A 142 13.60 -23.49 -1.12
C GLN A 142 12.55 -23.08 -2.15
N ALA A 143 11.42 -23.80 -2.24
CA ALA A 143 10.33 -23.45 -3.16
C ALA A 143 9.64 -22.13 -2.79
N ARG A 144 9.63 -21.78 -1.49
CA ARG A 144 9.07 -20.51 -1.00
C ARG A 144 10.03 -19.34 -1.23
N GLY A 145 11.31 -19.53 -0.96
CA GLY A 145 12.32 -18.47 -1.08
C GLY A 145 11.91 -17.16 -0.41
N LEU A 146 12.13 -16.05 -1.12
CA LEU A 146 11.71 -14.70 -0.75
C LEU A 146 10.30 -14.31 -1.26
N SER A 147 9.51 -15.25 -1.78
CA SER A 147 8.16 -14.98 -2.31
C SER A 147 7.25 -14.31 -1.27
N GLY A 148 6.45 -13.34 -1.71
CA GLY A 148 5.48 -12.62 -0.89
C GLY A 148 6.08 -11.57 0.05
N ARG A 149 7.41 -11.41 0.09
CA ARG A 149 8.05 -10.37 0.90
C ARG A 149 8.02 -9.02 0.19
N ASP A 150 7.74 -7.96 0.94
CA ASP A 150 7.73 -6.59 0.42
C ASP A 150 9.09 -5.87 0.60
N THR A 151 9.92 -6.32 1.55
CA THR A 151 11.24 -5.74 1.83
C THR A 151 12.27 -6.78 2.27
N LEU A 152 13.55 -6.48 2.03
CA LEU A 152 14.71 -7.22 2.52
C LEU A 152 15.73 -6.19 3.03
N GLY A 153 16.24 -6.36 4.25
CA GLY A 153 17.23 -5.43 4.82
C GLY A 153 18.53 -5.37 3.99
N PRO A 154 19.28 -4.26 4.03
CA PRO A 154 20.45 -4.05 3.18
C PRO A 154 21.55 -5.11 3.36
N ASP A 155 21.78 -5.55 4.60
CA ASP A 155 22.76 -6.60 4.94
C ASP A 155 22.09 -7.93 5.28
N ARG A 156 20.99 -8.22 4.58
CA ARG A 156 20.23 -9.47 4.72
C ARG A 156 20.10 -10.21 3.40
N GLY A 157 19.94 -11.52 3.51
CA GLY A 157 19.71 -12.39 2.37
C GLY A 157 19.05 -13.71 2.75
N MET A 158 18.90 -14.58 1.78
CA MET A 158 18.51 -15.97 1.97
C MET A 158 19.54 -16.88 1.32
N LEU A 159 20.08 -17.82 2.09
CA LEU A 159 21.01 -18.84 1.61
C LEU A 159 20.25 -20.15 1.41
N PHE A 160 20.17 -20.58 0.17
CA PHE A 160 19.64 -21.88 -0.24
C PHE A 160 20.77 -22.90 -0.17
N VAL A 161 20.58 -23.94 0.63
CA VAL A 161 21.58 -24.99 0.85
C VAL A 161 21.06 -26.30 0.25
N PHE A 162 21.84 -26.90 -0.64
CA PHE A 162 21.48 -28.14 -1.31
C PHE A 162 22.39 -29.28 -0.86
N PRO A 163 21.85 -30.52 -0.74
CA PRO A 163 22.64 -31.67 -0.28
C PRO A 163 23.66 -32.16 -1.30
N THR A 164 23.54 -31.75 -2.56
CA THR A 164 24.41 -32.19 -3.66
C THR A 164 24.83 -31.00 -4.52
N ASN A 165 25.98 -31.12 -5.18
CA ASN A 165 26.33 -30.23 -6.28
C ASN A 165 25.46 -30.56 -7.50
N GLY A 166 24.78 -29.57 -8.07
CA GLY A 166 23.95 -29.77 -9.25
C GLY A 166 23.58 -28.45 -9.92
N GLU A 167 23.08 -28.53 -11.15
CA GLU A 167 22.50 -27.35 -11.81
C GLU A 167 21.25 -26.92 -11.04
N ARG A 168 21.15 -25.61 -10.76
CA ARG A 168 20.02 -25.01 -10.05
C ARG A 168 19.31 -24.03 -10.95
N VAL A 169 17.98 -24.06 -10.87
CA VAL A 169 17.08 -23.19 -11.63
C VAL A 169 16.26 -22.39 -10.65
N PHE A 170 16.34 -21.06 -10.75
CA PHE A 170 15.59 -20.12 -9.95
C PHE A 170 14.66 -19.28 -10.84
N TRP A 171 13.69 -18.64 -10.19
CA TRP A 171 12.67 -17.80 -10.81
C TRP A 171 12.21 -16.75 -9.80
N MET A 172 11.44 -15.76 -10.25
CA MET A 172 10.94 -14.67 -9.41
C MET A 172 9.45 -14.81 -9.08
N LYS A 173 8.94 -16.05 -9.01
CA LYS A 173 7.52 -16.29 -8.75
C LYS A 173 7.12 -15.66 -7.41
N ASP A 174 6.14 -14.76 -7.46
CA ASP A 174 5.60 -14.02 -6.31
C ASP A 174 6.63 -13.18 -5.52
N THR A 175 7.87 -13.03 -6.01
CA THR A 175 8.91 -12.23 -5.37
C THR A 175 8.80 -10.78 -5.82
N ARG A 176 8.63 -9.84 -4.88
CA ARG A 176 8.36 -8.42 -5.15
C ARG A 176 9.60 -7.53 -5.03
N ILE A 177 10.69 -8.09 -4.55
CA ILE A 177 11.95 -7.39 -4.30
C ILE A 177 12.91 -7.76 -5.43
N PRO A 178 13.57 -6.79 -6.09
CA PRO A 178 14.65 -7.10 -7.03
C PRO A 178 15.85 -7.72 -6.32
N LEU A 179 16.48 -8.73 -6.91
CA LEU A 179 17.53 -9.54 -6.27
C LEU A 179 18.80 -9.65 -7.11
N ASP A 180 19.92 -9.90 -6.44
CA ASP A 180 21.09 -10.53 -7.06
C ASP A 180 21.13 -12.00 -6.63
N PHE A 181 21.43 -12.91 -7.57
CA PHE A 181 21.67 -14.33 -7.29
C PHE A 181 23.17 -14.61 -7.35
N LEU A 182 23.74 -15.03 -6.23
CA LEU A 182 25.14 -15.44 -6.12
C LEU A 182 25.18 -16.97 -6.14
N TRP A 183 25.68 -17.53 -7.24
CA TRP A 183 25.81 -18.97 -7.44
C TRP A 183 27.09 -19.45 -6.77
N ILE A 184 26.99 -20.37 -5.81
CA ILE A 184 28.12 -20.76 -4.95
C ILE A 184 28.40 -22.26 -5.08
N ARG A 185 29.66 -22.60 -5.35
CA ARG A 185 30.17 -23.96 -5.28
C ARG A 185 31.27 -24.06 -4.25
N GLU A 186 31.11 -24.95 -3.27
CA GLU A 186 32.15 -25.28 -2.27
C GLU A 186 32.71 -24.02 -1.59
N GLY A 187 31.82 -23.12 -1.17
CA GLY A 187 32.19 -21.88 -0.49
C GLY A 187 32.87 -20.84 -1.39
N LYS A 188 32.70 -20.90 -2.72
CA LYS A 188 33.16 -19.87 -3.65
C LYS A 188 32.08 -19.46 -4.63
N ILE A 189 32.01 -18.17 -4.93
CA ILE A 189 31.12 -17.66 -5.98
C ILE A 189 31.62 -18.16 -7.34
N VAL A 190 30.77 -18.88 -8.07
CA VAL A 190 31.04 -19.32 -9.45
C VAL A 190 30.32 -18.49 -10.51
N GLY A 191 29.35 -17.68 -10.11
CA GLY A 191 28.71 -16.70 -10.97
C GLY A 191 27.79 -15.78 -10.19
N ILE A 192 27.39 -14.69 -10.84
CA ILE A 192 26.46 -13.70 -10.30
C ILE A 192 25.44 -13.37 -11.37
N THR A 193 24.16 -13.53 -11.06
CA THR A 193 23.06 -12.97 -11.87
C THR A 193 22.53 -11.74 -11.14
N ALA A 194 22.99 -10.57 -11.55
CA ALA A 194 22.64 -9.31 -10.89
C ALA A 194 21.33 -8.71 -11.42
N ASN A 195 20.69 -7.88 -10.59
CA ASN A 195 19.51 -7.07 -10.93
C ASN A 195 18.33 -7.86 -11.51
N VAL A 196 18.08 -9.04 -10.96
CA VAL A 196 16.91 -9.86 -11.27
C VAL A 196 15.63 -9.14 -10.84
N GLN A 197 14.73 -8.88 -11.78
CA GLN A 197 13.52 -8.08 -11.54
C GLN A 197 12.29 -8.94 -11.27
N PRO A 198 11.37 -8.50 -10.39
CA PRO A 198 10.01 -9.03 -10.29
C PRO A 198 9.25 -8.97 -11.62
N GLU A 199 8.40 -9.96 -11.86
CA GLU A 199 7.59 -10.08 -13.09
C GLU A 199 6.08 -10.10 -12.75
N PRO A 200 5.50 -8.99 -12.23
CA PRO A 200 4.12 -8.98 -11.76
C PRO A 200 3.13 -9.19 -12.92
N GLY A 201 2.16 -10.09 -12.72
CA GLY A 201 1.12 -10.38 -13.70
C GLY A 201 1.55 -11.31 -14.84
N VAL A 202 2.80 -11.79 -14.85
CA VAL A 202 3.26 -12.81 -15.79
C VAL A 202 2.80 -14.19 -15.31
N PRO A 203 2.13 -15.00 -16.17
CA PRO A 203 1.77 -16.37 -15.81
C PRO A 203 3.00 -17.23 -15.46
N ASP A 204 2.89 -18.10 -14.46
CA ASP A 204 3.99 -18.95 -13.96
C ASP A 204 4.76 -19.69 -15.06
N ALA A 205 4.05 -20.19 -16.06
CA ALA A 205 4.63 -20.95 -17.18
C ALA A 205 5.56 -20.11 -18.08
N LEU A 206 5.43 -18.79 -18.03
CA LEU A 206 6.18 -17.81 -18.84
C LEU A 206 7.24 -17.05 -18.03
N LEU A 207 7.31 -17.26 -16.71
CA LEU A 207 8.32 -16.61 -15.87
C LEU A 207 9.73 -16.96 -16.34
N ARG A 208 10.62 -15.97 -16.29
CA ARG A 208 12.01 -16.19 -16.65
C ARG A 208 12.66 -17.14 -15.65
N LYS A 209 13.35 -18.13 -16.20
CA LYS A 209 14.18 -19.08 -15.44
C LYS A 209 15.62 -18.64 -15.50
N TYR A 210 16.27 -18.62 -14.34
CA TYR A 210 17.68 -18.30 -14.17
C TYR A 210 18.42 -19.58 -13.82
N ILE A 211 19.36 -19.96 -14.67
CA ILE A 211 20.10 -21.22 -14.56
C ILE A 211 21.50 -20.90 -14.05
N SER A 212 21.95 -21.67 -13.05
CA SER A 212 23.32 -21.57 -12.54
C SER A 212 24.35 -21.81 -13.67
N PRO A 213 25.52 -21.13 -13.66
CA PRO A 213 26.55 -21.27 -14.72
C PRO A 213 27.28 -22.63 -14.71
N GLY A 214 26.93 -23.52 -13.78
CA GLY A 214 27.46 -24.87 -13.61
C GLY A 214 26.93 -25.47 -12.30
N PRO A 215 27.40 -26.66 -11.89
CA PRO A 215 26.96 -27.28 -10.65
C PRO A 215 27.28 -26.41 -9.43
N VAL A 216 26.31 -26.25 -8.54
CA VAL A 216 26.40 -25.50 -7.28
C VAL A 216 25.70 -26.25 -6.15
N ASP A 217 26.21 -26.10 -4.94
CA ASP A 217 25.65 -26.62 -3.69
C ASP A 217 24.96 -25.52 -2.86
N GLN A 218 25.17 -24.25 -3.20
CA GLN A 218 24.56 -23.12 -2.52
C GLN A 218 24.15 -22.00 -3.50
N VAL A 219 23.09 -21.27 -3.15
CA VAL A 219 22.68 -20.04 -3.84
C VAL A 219 22.34 -18.99 -2.79
N LEU A 220 22.89 -17.80 -2.92
CA LEU A 220 22.60 -16.68 -2.03
C LEU A 220 21.79 -15.62 -2.78
N GLU A 221 20.59 -15.33 -2.28
CA GLU A 221 19.76 -14.20 -2.72
C GLU A 221 19.96 -13.01 -1.80
N VAL A 222 20.30 -11.86 -2.37
CA VAL A 222 20.43 -10.55 -1.69
C VAL A 222 19.72 -9.47 -2.50
N ASN A 223 19.55 -8.27 -1.93
CA ASN A 223 18.99 -7.13 -2.67
C ASN A 223 19.75 -6.87 -3.99
N ALA A 224 19.03 -6.51 -5.04
CA ALA A 224 19.62 -6.15 -6.32
C ALA A 224 20.68 -5.04 -6.16
N GLY A 225 21.80 -5.20 -6.87
CA GLY A 225 22.92 -4.26 -6.83
C GLY A 225 23.80 -4.36 -5.58
N TRP A 226 23.47 -5.24 -4.62
CA TRP A 226 24.32 -5.48 -3.46
C TRP A 226 25.70 -5.99 -3.87
N SER A 227 25.76 -6.90 -4.84
CA SER A 227 27.03 -7.43 -5.36
C SER A 227 27.92 -6.34 -5.96
N ALA A 228 27.34 -5.44 -6.76
CA ALA A 228 28.06 -4.32 -7.37
C ALA A 228 28.51 -3.29 -6.32
N THR A 229 27.65 -2.98 -5.34
CA THR A 229 27.95 -2.01 -4.28
C THR A 229 29.13 -2.45 -3.41
N HIS A 230 29.26 -3.76 -3.19
CA HIS A 230 30.30 -4.35 -2.35
C HIS A 230 31.47 -4.94 -3.16
N ASP A 231 31.55 -4.66 -4.46
CA ASP A 231 32.59 -5.17 -5.38
C ASP A 231 32.79 -6.70 -5.31
N ILE A 232 31.69 -7.43 -5.16
CA ILE A 232 31.69 -8.89 -5.08
C ILE A 232 31.92 -9.50 -6.46
N ARG A 233 32.83 -10.44 -6.53
CA ARG A 233 33.29 -11.04 -7.79
C ARG A 233 33.24 -12.56 -7.73
N VAL A 234 33.25 -13.14 -8.92
CA VAL A 234 33.47 -14.58 -9.08
C VAL A 234 34.81 -14.94 -8.44
N ARG A 235 34.85 -16.09 -7.76
CA ARG A 235 35.94 -16.64 -6.93
C ARG A 235 36.05 -16.07 -5.52
N ASP A 236 35.27 -15.06 -5.15
CA ASP A 236 35.23 -14.59 -3.77
C ASP A 236 34.75 -15.70 -2.83
N PRO A 237 35.34 -15.78 -1.62
CA PRO A 237 34.98 -16.80 -0.64
C PRO A 237 33.63 -16.50 -0.01
N VAL A 238 32.86 -17.54 0.26
CA VAL A 238 31.64 -17.52 1.05
C VAL A 238 31.79 -18.51 2.19
N ARG A 239 31.71 -18.03 3.43
CA ARG A 239 31.96 -18.85 4.63
C ARG A 239 31.17 -18.36 5.83
N PHE A 240 30.89 -19.27 6.75
CA PHE A 240 30.44 -18.89 8.09
C PHE A 240 31.65 -18.39 8.90
N PRO A 241 31.48 -17.39 9.80
CA PRO A 241 32.53 -16.99 10.73
C PRO A 241 33.04 -18.15 11.58
N ASP A 242 34.32 -18.13 11.96
CA ASP A 242 34.96 -19.21 12.72
C ASP A 242 34.17 -19.52 14.01
N GLY A 243 33.84 -20.80 14.23
CA GLY A 243 33.06 -21.28 15.38
C GLY A 243 31.55 -21.42 15.15
N GLU A 244 31.01 -20.88 14.05
CA GLU A 244 29.68 -21.22 13.54
C GLU A 244 29.82 -22.28 12.44
N GLU A 245 29.88 -23.56 12.82
CA GLU A 245 29.62 -24.62 11.84
C GLU A 245 28.20 -24.45 11.30
N MET A 246 28.00 -24.75 10.00
CA MET A 246 26.67 -24.76 9.40
C MET A 246 25.72 -25.51 10.35
N PRO A 247 24.70 -24.85 10.95
CA PRO A 247 23.99 -25.44 12.09
C PRO A 247 23.55 -26.85 11.72
N ALA A 248 23.95 -27.87 12.47
CA ALA A 248 23.58 -29.25 12.16
C ALA A 248 22.06 -29.36 11.99
N GLU A 249 21.60 -30.24 11.10
CA GLU A 249 20.17 -30.46 10.85
C GLU A 249 19.41 -30.49 12.17
N GLY A 250 18.44 -29.59 12.30
CA GLY A 250 17.54 -29.57 13.45
C GLY A 250 16.79 -30.88 13.47
N GLY A 251 17.30 -31.85 14.24
CA GLY A 251 16.57 -33.05 14.60
C GLY A 251 15.27 -32.63 15.25
N ASP A 252 14.17 -33.07 14.64
CA ASP A 252 12.83 -33.01 15.21
C ASP A 252 12.88 -33.67 16.59
N ARG A 253 12.93 -32.86 17.65
CA ARG A 253 12.62 -33.35 19.00
C ARG A 253 11.09 -33.41 19.10
N ARG A 254 10.55 -34.58 18.76
CA ARG A 254 9.32 -35.09 19.36
C ARG A 254 9.64 -36.25 20.29
#